data_AF-A0A925A930-F1
#
_entry.id   AF-A0A925A930-F1
#
_cell.length_a   1.000
_cell.length_b   1.000
_cell.length_c   1.000
_cell.angle_alpha   90.00
_cell.angle_beta   90.00
_cell.angle_gamma   90.00
#
_symmetry.space_group_name_H-M   'P 1'
#
loop_
_entity.id
_entity.type
_entity.pdbx_description
1 polymer ?
#
loop_
_entity_poly.entity_id
_entity_poly.type
_entity_poly.pdbx_seq_one_letter_code
_entity_poly.pdbx_strand_id
1 'polypeptide(L)'
;MNPGDWRALIEAYLDGRLSAEAFMRRFVDAWRASRGAAPRAIALMQPHVEAFEAQVNEAREDGAVSDDELRQAAQRALTNLSEEPTVSPHTFDRVRAREDMRRFEVQFSRIAGLGCLIALAWVALCVLQVFVVIEWVQLSFAWPALPSTIVGAVLAFVPVIGNVIAFMGATEIWNWPAWLAAIVFFAAPAVTIFSGWTRWRRPGSRG
;
A
#
# COMPACT_ATOMS: atom_id res chain seq x y z
N MET A 1 -17.33 -23.41 9.73
CA MET A 1 -17.30 -24.87 9.50
C MET A 1 -15.84 -25.27 9.35
N ASN A 2 -15.36 -26.16 10.19
CA ASN A 2 -13.95 -26.59 10.23
C ASN A 2 -13.69 -27.66 9.14
N PRO A 3 -12.45 -27.97 8.72
CA PRO A 3 -12.18 -29.00 7.72
C PRO A 3 -12.76 -30.38 8.06
N GLY A 4 -12.81 -30.74 9.34
CA GLY A 4 -13.44 -31.99 9.80
C GLY A 4 -14.96 -32.04 9.54
N ASP A 5 -15.65 -30.91 9.68
CA ASP A 5 -17.09 -30.81 9.41
C ASP A 5 -17.37 -30.96 7.91
N TRP A 6 -16.53 -30.35 7.07
CA TRP A 6 -16.60 -30.47 5.60
C TRP A 6 -16.40 -31.91 5.15
N ARG A 7 -15.44 -32.61 5.76
CA ARG A 7 -15.20 -34.02 5.52
C ARG A 7 -16.42 -34.87 5.86
N ALA A 8 -16.98 -34.68 7.05
CA ALA A 8 -18.16 -35.43 7.50
C ALA A 8 -19.38 -35.21 6.59
N LEU A 9 -19.57 -33.99 6.08
CA LEU A 9 -20.64 -33.68 5.13
C LEU A 9 -20.47 -34.43 3.80
N ILE A 10 -19.25 -34.45 3.25
CA ILE A 10 -18.92 -35.15 2.01
C ILE A 10 -19.05 -36.66 2.18
N GLU A 11 -18.52 -37.22 3.27
CA GLU A 11 -18.62 -38.65 3.60
C GLU A 11 -20.09 -39.07 3.75
N ALA A 12 -20.92 -38.28 4.44
CA ALA A 12 -22.35 -38.58 4.57
C ALA A 12 -23.08 -38.66 3.21
N TYR A 13 -22.70 -37.82 2.25
CA TYR A 13 -23.23 -37.88 0.88
C TYR A 13 -22.72 -39.11 0.12
N LEU A 14 -21.40 -39.36 0.14
CA LEU A 14 -20.81 -40.49 -0.58
C LEU A 14 -21.28 -41.87 -0.05
N ASP A 15 -21.54 -41.96 1.26
CA ASP A 15 -22.10 -43.13 1.93
C ASP A 15 -23.60 -43.33 1.65
N GLY A 16 -24.26 -42.38 0.96
CA GLY A 16 -25.69 -42.42 0.70
C GLY A 16 -26.57 -42.10 1.91
N ARG A 17 -25.98 -41.65 3.03
CA ARG A 17 -26.73 -41.17 4.21
C ARG A 17 -27.42 -39.83 3.97
N LEU A 18 -27.01 -39.13 2.91
CA LEU A 18 -27.52 -37.83 2.52
C LEU A 18 -27.80 -37.83 1.01
N SER A 19 -28.98 -37.37 0.59
CA SER A 19 -29.29 -37.22 -0.84
C SER A 19 -28.49 -36.08 -1.47
N ALA A 20 -28.30 -36.13 -2.80
CA ALA A 20 -27.59 -35.10 -3.56
C ALA A 20 -28.17 -33.68 -3.33
N GLU A 21 -29.50 -33.54 -3.32
CA GLU A 21 -30.15 -32.25 -3.04
C GLU A 21 -29.94 -31.78 -1.60
N ALA A 22 -30.03 -32.69 -0.62
CA ALA A 22 -29.77 -32.35 0.78
C ALA A 22 -28.31 -31.93 0.98
N PHE A 23 -27.38 -32.55 0.23
CA PHE A 23 -25.96 -32.23 0.24
C PHE A 23 -25.74 -30.83 -0.31
N MET A 24 -26.27 -30.57 -1.51
CA MET A 24 -26.20 -29.26 -2.17
C MET A 24 -26.67 -28.13 -1.25
N ARG A 25 -27.86 -28.26 -0.64
CA ARG A 25 -28.38 -27.21 0.26
C ARG A 25 -27.46 -26.95 1.45
N ARG A 26 -27.04 -28.01 2.14
CA ARG A 26 -26.13 -27.90 3.30
C ARG A 26 -24.76 -27.36 2.90
N PHE A 27 -24.28 -27.73 1.72
CA PHE A 27 -23.02 -27.24 1.17
C PHE A 27 -23.08 -25.74 0.90
N VAL A 28 -24.12 -25.26 0.21
CA VAL A 28 -24.30 -23.84 -0.13
C VAL A 28 -24.46 -22.99 1.14
N ASP A 29 -25.23 -23.48 2.12
CA ASP A 29 -25.40 -22.79 3.41
C ASP A 29 -24.06 -22.66 4.15
N ALA A 30 -23.31 -23.76 4.24
CA ALA A 30 -22.00 -23.78 4.86
C ALA A 30 -20.97 -22.91 4.11
N TRP A 31 -21.04 -22.90 2.77
CA TRP A 31 -20.17 -22.10 1.91
C TRP A 31 -20.41 -20.61 2.13
N ARG A 32 -21.67 -20.17 2.12
CA ARG A 32 -22.05 -18.78 2.43
C ARG A 32 -21.63 -18.37 3.84
N ALA A 33 -21.81 -19.25 4.83
CA ALA A 33 -21.39 -19.00 6.21
C ALA A 33 -19.86 -18.87 6.35
N SER A 34 -19.09 -19.52 5.48
CA SER A 34 -17.62 -19.48 5.50
C SER A 34 -17.01 -18.20 4.93
N ARG A 35 -17.79 -17.34 4.25
CA ARG A 35 -17.32 -16.10 3.60
C ARG A 35 -16.03 -16.27 2.77
N GLY A 36 -15.85 -17.43 2.13
CA GLY A 36 -14.67 -17.74 1.31
C GLY A 36 -13.45 -18.28 2.06
N ALA A 37 -13.56 -18.53 3.37
CA ALA A 37 -12.50 -19.15 4.19
C ALA A 37 -12.56 -20.69 4.18
N ALA A 38 -12.99 -21.30 3.08
CA ALA A 38 -13.09 -22.75 2.94
C ALA A 38 -11.77 -23.35 2.40
N PRO A 39 -11.47 -24.63 2.73
CA PRO A 39 -10.31 -25.33 2.16
C PRO A 39 -10.33 -25.33 0.63
N ARG A 40 -9.16 -25.39 -0.02
CA ARG A 40 -9.05 -25.33 -1.48
C ARG A 40 -9.83 -26.45 -2.15
N ALA A 41 -9.82 -27.64 -1.56
CA ALA A 41 -10.57 -28.79 -2.03
C ALA A 41 -12.10 -28.53 -2.09
N ILE A 42 -12.64 -27.78 -1.11
CA ILE A 42 -14.04 -27.37 -1.07
C ILE A 42 -14.32 -26.29 -2.12
N ALA A 43 -13.41 -25.34 -2.28
CA ALA A 43 -13.54 -24.28 -3.29
C ALA A 43 -13.58 -24.83 -4.72
N LEU A 44 -12.82 -25.88 -5.02
CA LEU A 44 -12.85 -26.54 -6.33
C LEU A 44 -14.14 -27.32 -6.58
N MET A 45 -14.88 -27.69 -5.53
CA MET A 45 -16.15 -28.40 -5.64
C MET A 45 -17.34 -27.47 -5.87
N GLN A 46 -17.25 -26.20 -5.46
CA GLN A 46 -18.32 -25.19 -5.61
C GLN A 46 -18.91 -25.09 -7.03
N PRO A 47 -18.14 -25.03 -8.14
CA PRO A 47 -18.74 -24.94 -9.47
C PRO A 47 -19.56 -26.19 -9.84
N HIS A 48 -19.21 -27.37 -9.31
CA HIS A 48 -19.97 -28.60 -9.55
C HIS A 48 -21.28 -28.63 -8.77
N VAL A 49 -21.30 -28.08 -7.55
CA VAL A 49 -22.52 -27.93 -6.75
C VAL A 49 -23.48 -26.93 -7.41
N GLU A 50 -22.97 -25.82 -7.95
CA GLU A 50 -23.78 -24.83 -8.67
C GLU A 50 -24.33 -25.38 -9.99
N ALA A 51 -23.53 -26.16 -10.73
CA ALA A 51 -24.01 -26.84 -11.93
C ALA A 51 -25.14 -27.84 -11.61
N PHE A 52 -25.00 -28.60 -10.53
CA PHE A 52 -26.06 -29.50 -10.06
C PHE A 52 -27.29 -28.73 -9.59
N GLU A 53 -27.13 -27.61 -8.89
CA GLU A 53 -28.25 -26.74 -8.49
C GLU A 53 -29.02 -26.21 -9.70
N ALA A 54 -28.30 -25.80 -10.76
CA ALA A 54 -28.92 -25.39 -12.02
C ALA A 54 -29.72 -26.53 -12.65
N GLN A 55 -29.15 -27.74 -12.71
CA GLN A 55 -29.84 -28.93 -13.24
C GLN A 55 -31.08 -29.30 -12.42
N VAL A 56 -31.02 -29.23 -11.08
CA VAL A 56 -32.19 -29.46 -10.20
C VAL A 56 -33.28 -28.42 -10.42
N ASN A 57 -32.91 -27.15 -10.63
CA ASN A 57 -33.88 -26.09 -10.92
C ASN A 57 -34.54 -26.27 -12.29
N GLU A 58 -33.79 -26.73 -13.29
CA GLU A 58 -34.30 -27.00 -14.65
C GLU A 58 -35.16 -28.27 -14.72
N ALA A 59 -34.72 -29.35 -14.06
CA ALA A 59 -35.39 -30.64 -14.09
C ALA A 59 -36.66 -30.72 -13.22
N ARG A 60 -36.97 -29.65 -12.46
CA ARG A 60 -38.16 -29.54 -11.60
C ARG A 60 -39.48 -29.78 -12.37
N GLU A 61 -39.45 -29.71 -13.69
CA GLU A 61 -40.59 -29.98 -14.58
C GLU A 61 -40.55 -31.36 -15.28
N ASP A 62 -39.38 -32.01 -15.47
CA ASP A 62 -39.24 -33.11 -16.46
C ASP A 62 -38.39 -34.35 -16.09
N GLY A 63 -37.84 -34.50 -14.87
CA GLY A 63 -37.32 -35.82 -14.47
C GLY A 63 -36.17 -35.86 -13.46
N ALA A 64 -35.60 -37.06 -13.31
CA ALA A 64 -34.51 -37.35 -12.38
C ALA A 64 -33.17 -36.73 -12.83
N VAL A 65 -32.51 -36.02 -11.92
CA VAL A 65 -31.18 -35.44 -12.14
C VAL A 65 -30.11 -36.46 -11.77
N SER A 66 -29.15 -36.71 -12.67
CA SER A 66 -27.96 -37.50 -12.33
C SER A 66 -27.02 -36.68 -11.44
N ASP A 67 -26.56 -37.27 -10.35
CA ASP A 67 -25.58 -36.70 -9.44
C ASP A 67 -24.16 -37.25 -9.67
N ASP A 68 -23.91 -37.95 -10.78
CA ASP A 68 -22.61 -38.63 -11.02
C ASP A 68 -21.42 -37.65 -11.04
N GLU A 69 -21.59 -36.47 -11.66
CA GLU A 69 -20.56 -35.43 -11.69
C GLU A 69 -20.31 -34.84 -10.29
N LEU A 70 -21.38 -34.64 -9.53
CA LEU A 70 -21.32 -34.18 -8.15
C LEU A 70 -20.62 -35.20 -7.26
N ARG A 71 -20.90 -36.49 -7.46
CA ARG A 71 -20.28 -37.61 -6.75
C ARG A 71 -18.79 -37.72 -7.06
N GLN A 72 -18.40 -37.58 -8.33
CA GLN A 72 -16.98 -37.56 -8.72
C GLN A 72 -16.25 -36.35 -8.11
N ALA A 73 -16.87 -35.16 -8.13
CA ALA A 73 -16.29 -33.97 -7.52
C ALA A 73 -16.13 -34.12 -6.00
N ALA A 74 -17.13 -34.71 -5.32
CA ALA A 74 -17.09 -35.02 -3.90
C ALA A 74 -15.97 -36.01 -3.53
N GLN A 75 -15.77 -37.07 -4.33
CA GLN A 75 -14.66 -38.00 -4.15
C GLN A 75 -13.30 -37.30 -4.27
N ARG A 76 -13.10 -36.47 -5.31
CA ARG A 76 -11.86 -35.70 -5.50
C ARG A 76 -11.63 -34.73 -4.34
N ALA A 77 -12.69 -34.05 -3.88
CA ALA A 77 -12.60 -33.13 -2.75
C ALA A 77 -12.20 -33.87 -1.46
N LEU A 78 -12.76 -35.07 -1.21
CA LEU A 78 -12.42 -35.88 -0.04
C LEU A 78 -10.95 -36.31 -0.03
N THR A 79 -10.42 -36.76 -1.18
CA THR A 79 -9.00 -37.12 -1.32
C THR A 79 -8.08 -35.93 -1.07
N ASN A 80 -8.40 -34.77 -1.65
CA ASN A 80 -7.60 -33.56 -1.50
C ASN A 80 -7.67 -33.00 -0.06
N LEU A 81 -8.81 -33.15 0.64
CA LEU A 81 -8.96 -32.78 2.04
C LEU A 81 -8.14 -33.65 3.00
N SER A 82 -7.84 -34.91 2.66
CA SER A 82 -6.91 -35.73 3.45
C SER A 82 -5.45 -35.38 3.23
N GLU A 83 -5.09 -34.85 2.06
CA GLU A 83 -3.71 -34.50 1.73
C GLU A 83 -3.33 -33.08 2.13
N GLU A 84 -4.31 -32.18 2.35
CA GLU A 84 -4.05 -30.79 2.73
C GLU A 84 -3.48 -30.76 4.17
N PRO A 85 -2.17 -30.46 4.36
CA PRO A 85 -1.62 -30.30 5.70
C PRO A 85 -2.35 -29.12 6.34
N THR A 86 -2.67 -29.21 7.64
CA THR A 86 -3.31 -28.13 8.41
C THR A 86 -2.53 -26.84 8.16
N VAL A 87 -3.04 -26.01 7.26
CA VAL A 87 -2.39 -24.77 6.87
C VAL A 87 -2.51 -23.86 8.08
N SER A 88 -1.44 -23.82 8.89
CA SER A 88 -1.26 -22.76 9.86
C SER A 88 -1.47 -21.43 9.10
N PRO A 89 -2.29 -20.51 9.60
CA PRO A 89 -2.70 -19.27 8.91
C PRO A 89 -1.55 -18.38 8.40
N HIS A 90 -0.30 -18.70 8.73
CA HIS A 90 0.88 -17.90 8.49
C HIS A 90 1.58 -18.13 7.14
N THR A 91 1.17 -19.10 6.31
CA THR A 91 1.90 -19.42 5.06
C THR A 91 1.36 -18.69 3.84
N PHE A 92 0.05 -18.46 3.74
CA PHE A 92 -0.56 -17.69 2.65
C PHE A 92 -0.23 -16.19 2.76
N ASP A 93 0.01 -15.72 3.98
CA ASP A 93 0.45 -14.35 4.25
C ASP A 93 1.90 -14.14 3.80
N ARG A 94 2.77 -15.15 3.87
CA ARG A 94 4.19 -14.98 3.50
C ARG A 94 4.43 -14.80 2.02
N VAL A 95 3.68 -15.47 1.14
CA VAL A 95 3.88 -15.33 -0.31
C VAL A 95 3.30 -14.01 -0.81
N ARG A 96 2.09 -13.64 -0.34
CA ARG A 96 1.46 -12.35 -0.63
C ARG A 96 2.23 -11.19 -0.02
N ALA A 97 2.66 -11.30 1.25
CA ALA A 97 3.51 -10.30 1.88
C ALA A 97 4.88 -10.18 1.20
N ARG A 98 5.44 -11.24 0.60
CA ARG A 98 6.73 -11.15 -0.12
C ARG A 98 6.58 -10.47 -1.48
N GLU A 99 5.47 -10.68 -2.17
CA GLU A 99 5.13 -9.94 -3.40
C GLU A 99 4.76 -8.48 -3.12
N ASP A 100 3.97 -8.22 -2.05
CA ASP A 100 3.67 -6.88 -1.58
C ASP A 100 4.94 -6.18 -1.08
N MET A 101 5.80 -6.84 -0.30
CA MET A 101 7.10 -6.30 0.11
C MET A 101 7.98 -5.98 -1.09
N ARG A 102 8.01 -6.79 -2.16
CA ARG A 102 8.76 -6.45 -3.39
C ARG A 102 8.20 -5.22 -4.10
N ARG A 103 6.87 -5.09 -4.19
CA ARG A 103 6.23 -3.90 -4.81
C ARG A 103 6.43 -2.66 -3.96
N PHE A 104 6.28 -2.79 -2.64
CA PHE A 104 6.57 -1.72 -1.69
C PHE A 104 8.05 -1.37 -1.70
N GLU A 105 8.98 -2.32 -1.76
CA GLU A 105 10.43 -2.06 -1.82
C GLU A 105 10.81 -1.27 -3.07
N VAL A 106 10.21 -1.57 -4.23
CA VAL A 106 10.45 -0.81 -5.48
C VAL A 106 9.81 0.59 -5.42
N GLN A 107 8.61 0.73 -4.87
CA GLN A 107 7.97 2.05 -4.70
C GLN A 107 8.66 2.90 -3.62
N PHE A 108 9.05 2.30 -2.49
CA PHE A 108 9.73 2.95 -1.39
C PHE A 108 11.17 3.30 -1.78
N SER A 109 11.88 2.47 -2.56
CA SER A 109 13.18 2.80 -3.15
C SER A 109 13.12 4.06 -4.02
N ARG A 110 12.09 4.19 -4.89
CA ARG A 110 11.93 5.37 -5.74
C ARG A 110 11.50 6.61 -4.96
N ILE A 111 10.60 6.47 -3.97
CA ILE A 111 10.11 7.59 -3.15
C ILE A 111 11.17 8.03 -2.12
N ALA A 112 11.88 7.09 -1.48
CA ALA A 112 12.96 7.38 -0.55
C ALA A 112 14.19 7.92 -1.27
N GLY A 113 14.51 7.41 -2.46
CA GLY A 113 15.56 7.96 -3.32
C GLY A 113 15.28 9.41 -3.73
N LEU A 114 14.06 9.69 -4.21
CA LEU A 114 13.65 11.05 -4.57
C LEU A 114 13.58 11.98 -3.36
N GLY A 115 13.06 11.49 -2.23
CA GLY A 115 13.01 12.25 -0.97
C GLY A 115 14.40 12.60 -0.44
N CYS A 116 15.36 11.67 -0.53
CA CYS A 116 16.75 11.91 -0.17
C CYS A 116 17.39 12.98 -1.07
N LEU A 117 17.17 12.91 -2.38
CA LEU A 117 17.66 13.92 -3.32
C LEU A 117 17.07 15.31 -3.04
N ILE A 118 15.77 15.39 -2.73
CA ILE A 118 15.11 16.65 -2.35
C ILE A 118 15.67 17.18 -1.02
N ALA A 119 15.90 16.31 -0.03
CA ALA A 119 16.50 16.69 1.23
C ALA A 119 17.93 17.21 1.06
N LEU A 120 18.74 16.54 0.24
CA LEU A 120 20.10 16.98 -0.11
C LEU A 120 20.10 18.32 -0.85
N ALA A 121 19.20 18.51 -1.81
CA ALA A 121 19.02 19.78 -2.49
C ALA A 121 18.65 20.90 -1.50
N TRP A 122 17.77 20.61 -0.54
CA TRP A 122 17.41 21.54 0.53
C TRP A 122 18.59 21.90 1.44
N VAL A 123 19.37 20.91 1.88
CA VAL A 123 20.58 21.16 2.68
C VAL A 123 21.57 22.01 1.89
N ALA A 124 21.78 21.72 0.61
CA ALA A 124 22.65 22.52 -0.25
C ALA A 124 22.17 23.98 -0.37
N LEU A 125 20.85 24.20 -0.51
CA LEU A 125 20.26 25.54 -0.53
C LEU A 125 20.44 26.27 0.81
N CYS A 126 20.25 25.60 1.94
CA CYS A 126 20.48 26.20 3.25
C CYS A 126 21.95 26.60 3.45
N VAL A 127 22.88 25.73 3.05
CA VAL A 127 24.32 26.02 3.13
C VAL A 127 24.67 27.21 2.23
N LEU A 128 24.18 27.21 0.99
CA LEU A 128 24.35 28.33 0.06
C LEU A 128 23.82 29.63 0.65
N GLN A 129 22.61 29.61 1.22
CA GLN A 129 22.00 30.78 1.86
C GLN A 129 22.87 31.32 2.99
N VAL A 130 23.40 30.46 3.87
CA VAL A 130 24.30 30.88 4.96
C VAL A 130 25.56 31.54 4.41
N PHE A 131 26.20 30.97 3.39
CA PHE A 131 27.40 31.55 2.79
C PHE A 131 27.15 32.94 2.21
N VAL A 132 26.09 33.10 1.41
CA VAL A 132 25.76 34.38 0.78
C VAL A 132 25.43 35.43 1.84
N VAL A 133 24.71 35.07 2.92
CA VAL A 133 24.40 35.99 4.02
C VAL A 133 25.66 36.40 4.77
N ILE A 134 26.57 35.48 5.08
CA ILE A 134 27.84 35.79 5.75
C ILE A 134 28.69 36.74 4.91
N GLU A 135 28.83 36.46 3.61
CA GLU A 135 29.61 37.29 2.70
C GLU A 135 29.00 38.69 2.57
N TRP A 136 27.68 38.79 2.46
CA TRP A 136 26.98 40.07 2.41
C TRP A 136 27.22 40.90 3.70
N VAL A 137 27.15 40.27 4.88
CA VAL A 137 27.46 40.93 6.16
C VAL A 137 28.92 41.38 6.19
N GLN A 138 29.84 40.52 5.75
CA GLN A 138 31.27 40.81 5.75
C GLN A 138 31.61 42.01 4.88
N LEU A 139 31.04 42.09 3.66
CA LEU A 139 31.27 43.18 2.73
C LEU A 139 30.56 44.47 3.16
N SER A 140 29.33 44.37 3.65
CA SER A 140 28.53 45.54 4.04
C SER A 140 29.08 46.25 5.28
N PHE A 141 29.58 45.48 6.24
CA PHE A 141 30.11 46.04 7.50
C PHE A 141 31.65 46.12 7.53
N ALA A 142 32.33 45.65 6.48
CA ALA A 142 33.80 45.52 6.41
C ALA A 142 34.39 44.77 7.63
N TRP A 143 33.65 43.78 8.13
CA TRP A 143 34.02 43.06 9.34
C TRP A 143 34.98 41.89 9.06
N PRO A 144 35.78 41.47 10.06
CA PRO A 144 36.51 40.21 9.96
C PRO A 144 35.58 39.00 9.79
N ALA A 145 36.11 37.89 9.28
CA ALA A 145 35.32 36.70 9.00
C ALA A 145 34.57 36.15 10.23
N LEU A 146 35.19 36.20 11.42
CA LEU A 146 34.64 35.62 12.65
C LEU A 146 33.33 36.27 13.12
N PRO A 147 33.24 37.60 13.37
CA PRO A 147 31.98 38.24 13.73
C PRO A 147 30.93 38.17 12.61
N SER A 148 31.36 38.25 11.35
CA SER A 148 30.46 38.13 10.19
C SER A 148 29.83 36.74 10.10
N THR A 149 30.57 35.69 10.47
CA THR A 149 30.05 34.31 10.51
C THR A 149 29.01 34.14 11.59
N ILE A 150 29.26 34.68 12.80
CA ILE A 150 28.33 34.59 13.93
C ILE A 150 27.03 35.34 13.60
N VAL A 151 27.13 36.59 13.17
CA VAL A 151 25.96 37.43 12.86
C VAL A 151 25.24 36.92 11.61
N GLY A 152 25.99 36.55 10.57
CA GLY A 152 25.42 36.00 9.34
C GLY A 152 24.67 34.70 9.57
N ALA A 153 25.19 33.78 10.41
CA ALA A 153 24.49 32.55 10.76
C ALA A 153 23.18 32.82 11.53
N VAL A 154 23.18 33.78 12.46
CA VAL A 154 21.97 34.18 13.19
C VAL A 154 20.93 34.81 12.24
N LEU A 155 21.37 35.69 11.34
CA LEU A 155 20.48 36.34 10.36
C LEU A 155 19.92 35.34 9.34
N ALA A 156 20.73 34.36 8.90
CA ALA A 156 20.28 33.29 8.02
C ALA A 156 19.22 32.39 8.67
N PHE A 157 19.20 32.28 10.00
CA PHE A 157 18.19 31.51 10.73
C PHE A 157 16.81 32.21 10.78
N VAL A 158 16.76 33.53 10.59
CA VAL A 158 15.50 34.28 10.52
C VAL A 158 14.95 34.16 9.09
N PRO A 159 13.84 33.44 8.84
CA PRO A 159 13.48 33.01 7.48
C PRO A 159 13.27 34.17 6.51
N VAL A 160 12.59 35.24 6.95
CA VAL A 160 12.29 36.40 6.09
C VAL A 160 13.56 37.22 5.84
N ILE A 161 14.30 37.55 6.89
CA ILE A 161 15.49 38.40 6.81
C ILE A 161 16.61 37.68 6.04
N GLY A 162 16.86 36.42 6.38
CA GLY A 162 17.86 35.57 5.73
C GLY A 162 17.60 35.40 4.23
N ASN A 163 16.35 35.19 3.81
CA ASN A 163 16.02 35.04 2.39
C ASN A 163 16.20 36.35 1.60
N VAL A 164 15.82 37.50 2.20
CA VAL A 164 16.01 38.81 1.57
C VAL A 164 17.49 39.16 1.45
N ILE A 165 18.28 38.95 2.50
CA ILE A 165 19.73 39.20 2.47
C ILE A 165 20.42 38.26 1.49
N ALA A 166 20.05 36.97 1.47
CA ALA A 166 20.60 36.01 0.51
C ALA A 166 20.24 36.37 -0.93
N PHE A 167 19.02 36.85 -1.18
CA PHE A 167 18.63 37.35 -2.48
C PHE A 167 19.49 38.55 -2.90
N MET A 168 19.63 39.55 -2.03
CA MET A 168 20.46 40.73 -2.31
C MET A 168 21.92 40.36 -2.55
N GLY A 169 22.51 39.52 -1.70
CA GLY A 169 23.88 39.04 -1.89
C GLY A 169 24.06 38.27 -3.20
N ALA A 170 23.11 37.41 -3.57
CA ALA A 170 23.19 36.68 -4.83
C ALA A 170 23.08 37.61 -6.06
N THR A 171 22.24 38.63 -6.01
CA THR A 171 22.07 39.56 -7.15
C THR A 171 23.17 40.61 -7.23
N GLU A 172 23.61 41.15 -6.10
CA GLU A 172 24.54 42.30 -6.05
C GLU A 172 26.01 41.85 -6.02
N ILE A 173 26.31 40.76 -5.32
CA ILE A 173 27.70 40.28 -5.17
C ILE A 173 27.98 39.21 -6.22
N TRP A 174 27.10 38.22 -6.33
CA TRP A 174 27.31 37.07 -7.22
C TRP A 174 26.76 37.30 -8.64
N ASN A 175 26.15 38.46 -8.89
CA ASN A 175 25.59 38.87 -10.19
C ASN A 175 24.58 37.86 -10.77
N TRP A 176 23.83 37.18 -9.90
CA TRP A 176 22.78 36.27 -10.36
C TRP A 176 21.63 37.06 -10.99
N PRO A 177 20.99 36.52 -12.04
CA PRO A 177 19.74 37.08 -12.54
C PRO A 177 18.69 37.12 -11.44
N ALA A 178 18.01 38.26 -11.28
CA ALA A 178 17.03 38.46 -10.21
C ALA A 178 15.91 37.39 -10.21
N TRP A 179 15.47 36.94 -11.38
CA TRP A 179 14.47 35.87 -11.48
C TRP A 179 14.98 34.52 -10.94
N LEU A 180 16.28 34.21 -11.14
CA LEU A 180 16.89 32.97 -10.66
C LEU A 180 17.05 33.00 -9.15
N ALA A 181 17.58 34.10 -8.61
CA ALA A 181 17.67 34.31 -7.16
C ALA A 181 16.30 34.26 -6.48
N ALA A 182 15.26 34.81 -7.12
CA ALA A 182 13.90 34.79 -6.59
C ALA A 182 13.34 33.36 -6.48
N ILE A 183 13.56 32.52 -7.49
CA ILE A 183 13.14 31.12 -7.46
C ILE A 183 13.85 30.37 -6.32
N VAL A 184 15.17 30.56 -6.20
CA VAL A 184 15.99 29.83 -5.22
C VAL A 184 15.63 30.20 -3.78
N PHE A 185 15.52 31.49 -3.45
CA PHE A 185 15.36 31.95 -2.07
C PHE A 185 13.90 32.20 -1.64
N PHE A 186 12.94 32.32 -2.58
CA PHE A 186 11.53 32.54 -2.24
C PHE A 186 10.58 31.45 -2.72
N ALA A 187 10.80 30.85 -3.90
CA ALA A 187 9.89 29.81 -4.39
C ALA A 187 10.05 28.48 -3.64
N ALA A 188 11.27 28.06 -3.30
CA ALA A 188 11.51 26.83 -2.53
C ALA A 188 10.84 26.85 -1.13
N PRO A 189 10.99 27.90 -0.31
CA PRO A 189 10.25 28.04 0.95
C PRO A 189 8.73 28.13 0.78
N ALA A 190 8.24 28.77 -0.28
CA ALA A 190 6.81 28.84 -0.56
C ALA A 190 6.25 27.43 -0.83
N VAL A 191 6.94 26.62 -1.64
CA VAL A 191 6.52 25.24 -1.95
C VAL A 191 6.50 24.36 -0.71
N THR A 192 7.42 24.52 0.24
CA THR A 192 7.36 23.76 1.52
C THR A 192 6.19 24.18 2.40
N ILE A 193 5.87 25.47 2.47
CA ILE A 193 4.71 25.96 3.22
C ILE A 193 3.39 25.48 2.57
N PHE A 194 3.27 25.58 1.24
CA PHE A 194 2.08 25.13 0.51
C PHE A 194 1.90 23.59 0.51
N SER A 195 3.00 22.83 0.40
CA SER A 195 2.93 21.36 0.48
C SER A 195 2.61 20.86 1.90
N GLY A 196 3.08 21.54 2.95
CA GLY A 196 2.68 21.26 4.34
C GLY A 196 1.19 21.54 4.60
N TRP A 197 0.68 22.66 4.08
CA TRP A 197 -0.73 23.07 4.22
C TRP A 197 -1.71 22.14 3.50
N THR A 198 -1.36 21.67 2.30
CA THR A 198 -2.19 20.71 1.54
C THR A 198 -2.26 19.34 2.20
N ARG A 199 -1.23 18.92 2.94
CA ARG A 199 -1.23 17.67 3.72
C ARG A 199 -2.18 17.73 4.92
N TRP A 200 -2.28 18.89 5.57
CA TRP A 200 -3.19 19.13 6.70
C TRP A 200 -4.68 19.21 6.30
N ARG A 201 -4.98 19.58 5.05
CA ARG A 201 -6.35 19.72 4.54
C ARG A 201 -6.98 18.45 4.01
N ARG A 202 -6.30 17.30 4.00
CA ARG A 202 -6.95 16.01 3.65
C ARG A 202 -7.75 15.52 4.86
N PRO A 203 -9.09 15.52 4.82
CA PRO A 203 -9.87 14.82 5.83
C PRO A 203 -9.49 13.35 5.71
N GLY A 204 -8.98 12.75 6.79
CA GLY A 204 -8.65 11.34 6.79
C GLY A 204 -9.89 10.50 6.46
N SER A 205 -9.84 9.76 5.35
CA SER A 205 -10.76 8.67 5.10
C SER A 205 -10.49 7.59 6.15
N ARG A 206 -11.28 7.59 7.23
CA ARG A 206 -11.49 6.41 8.04
C ARG A 206 -12.28 5.42 7.19
N GLY A 207 -11.59 4.44 6.65
CA GLY A 207 -12.14 3.21 6.08
C GLY A 207 -11.35 2.05 6.67
#